data_AF-A0A1V3XTE3-F1
#
_entry.id   AF-A0A1V3XTE3-F1
#
_cell.length_a   1.000
_cell.length_b   1.000
_cell.length_c   1.000
_cell.angle_alpha   90.00
_cell.angle_beta   90.00
_cell.angle_gamma   90.00
#
_symmetry.space_group_name_H-M   'P 1'
#
loop_
_entity.id
_entity.type
_entity.pdbx_description
1 polymer ?
#
loop_
_entity_poly.entity_id
_entity_poly.type
_entity_poly.pdbx_seq_one_letter_code
_entity_poly.pdbx_strand_id
1 'polypeptide(L)'
;MMVFAVEPAVVWASDDAGGLAARLGAGVAAAAPTLSAVAPMGEDADSAAFTAALAAVGAAYVSTAGEHAAARGVFSDAQSVAVATTVSSEAMRAAALTR
;
A
#
# COMPACT_ATOMS: atom_id res chain seq x y z
N MET A 1 -22.53 -22.82 18.03
CA MET A 1 -22.63 -22.01 16.80
C MET A 1 -21.66 -20.84 16.93
N MET A 2 -20.85 -20.54 15.92
CA MET A 2 -19.96 -19.37 15.92
C MET A 2 -20.75 -18.11 15.57
N VAL A 3 -20.43 -16.97 16.21
CA VAL A 3 -21.12 -15.69 16.00
C VAL A 3 -20.10 -14.59 15.76
N PHE A 4 -20.19 -13.95 14.60
CA PHE A 4 -19.28 -12.87 14.21
C PHE A 4 -20.00 -11.52 14.18
N ALA A 5 -19.34 -10.47 14.68
CA ALA A 5 -19.81 -9.09 14.53
C ALA A 5 -19.50 -8.52 13.13
N VAL A 6 -18.48 -9.06 12.45
CA VAL A 6 -18.07 -8.72 11.09
C VAL A 6 -17.81 -10.02 10.34
N GLU A 7 -18.34 -10.14 9.12
CA GLU A 7 -18.20 -11.34 8.28
C GLU A 7 -16.74 -11.61 7.90
N PRO A 8 -16.11 -12.71 8.38
CA PRO A 8 -14.69 -13.00 8.14
C PRO A 8 -14.32 -13.10 6.66
N ALA A 9 -15.20 -13.71 5.86
CA ALA A 9 -15.00 -13.89 4.42
C ALA A 9 -14.96 -12.55 3.67
N VAL A 10 -15.73 -11.56 4.10
CA VAL A 10 -15.74 -10.22 3.50
C VAL A 10 -14.43 -9.49 3.80
N VAL A 11 -13.91 -9.65 5.02
CA VAL A 11 -12.64 -9.02 5.40
C VAL A 11 -11.46 -9.63 4.65
N TRP A 12 -11.41 -10.96 4.50
CA TRP A 12 -10.40 -11.62 3.66
C TRP A 12 -10.51 -11.25 2.18
N ALA A 13 -11.72 -11.12 1.64
CA ALA A 13 -11.90 -10.65 0.26
C ALA A 13 -11.46 -9.19 0.08
N SER A 14 -11.45 -8.39 1.15
CA SER A 14 -11.01 -6.99 1.14
C SER A 14 -9.48 -6.83 1.25
N ASP A 15 -8.74 -7.92 1.42
CA ASP A 15 -7.28 -7.96 1.58
C ASP A 15 -6.49 -7.64 0.28
N ASP A 16 -7.18 -7.35 -0.82
CA ASP A 16 -6.58 -6.93 -2.10
C ASP A 16 -5.85 -5.57 -2.03
N ALA A 17 -5.89 -4.90 -0.87
CA ALA A 17 -5.18 -3.66 -0.59
C ALA A 17 -3.67 -3.75 -0.83
N GLY A 18 -3.03 -4.88 -0.51
CA GLY A 18 -1.61 -5.12 -0.79
C GLY A 18 -1.32 -5.25 -2.29
N GLY A 19 -2.19 -5.94 -3.04
CA GLY A 19 -2.07 -6.10 -4.48
C GLY A 19 -2.22 -4.79 -5.25
N LEU A 20 -3.20 -3.97 -4.89
CA LEU A 20 -3.39 -2.62 -5.43
C LEU A 20 -2.19 -1.70 -5.15
N ALA A 21 -1.67 -1.75 -3.92
CA ALA A 21 -0.49 -0.98 -3.53
C ALA A 21 0.76 -1.38 -4.33
N ALA A 22 0.97 -2.68 -4.56
CA ALA A 22 2.06 -3.18 -5.39
C ALA A 22 1.94 -2.71 -6.85
N ARG A 23 0.72 -2.72 -7.42
CA ARG A 23 0.46 -2.20 -8.78
C ARG A 23 0.72 -0.70 -8.88
N LEU A 24 0.34 0.07 -7.86
CA LEU A 24 0.63 1.50 -7.78
C LEU A 24 2.15 1.74 -7.73
N GLY A 25 2.86 0.99 -6.89
CA GLY A 25 4.32 1.04 -6.77
C GLY A 25 5.04 0.71 -8.08
N ALA A 26 4.58 -0.31 -8.81
CA ALA A 26 5.11 -0.66 -10.13
C ALA A 26 4.91 0.47 -11.15
N GLY A 27 3.73 1.11 -11.15
CA GLY A 27 3.46 2.26 -12.01
C GLY A 27 4.34 3.47 -11.69
N VAL A 28 4.59 3.74 -10.40
CA VAL A 28 5.46 4.82 -9.96
C VAL A 28 6.93 4.54 -10.31
N ALA A 29 7.40 3.31 -10.12
CA ALA A 29 8.74 2.89 -10.52
C ALA A 29 8.94 3.04 -12.04
N ALA A 30 7.93 2.71 -12.85
CA ALA A 30 7.97 2.87 -14.30
C ALA A 30 8.02 4.35 -14.74
N ALA A 31 7.38 5.26 -14.00
CA ALA A 31 7.37 6.70 -14.28
C ALA A 31 8.58 7.46 -13.70
N ALA A 32 9.32 6.86 -12.75
CA ALA A 32 10.46 7.49 -12.07
C ALA A 32 11.54 8.05 -13.04
N PRO A 33 11.91 7.38 -14.14
CA PRO A 33 12.88 7.92 -15.10
C PRO A 33 12.36 9.20 -15.78
N THR A 34 11.07 9.25 -16.10
CA THR A 34 10.44 10.42 -16.75
C THR A 34 10.42 11.65 -15.84
N LEU A 35 10.40 11.43 -14.52
CA LEU A 35 10.44 12.49 -13.51
C LEU A 35 11.86 12.94 -13.16
N SER A 36 12.88 12.11 -13.42
CA SER A 36 14.25 12.34 -12.95
C SER A 36 15.26 12.63 -14.06
N ALA A 37 14.92 12.36 -15.33
CA ALA A 37 15.82 12.50 -16.49
C ALA A 37 15.39 13.61 -17.47
N VAL A 38 14.68 14.62 -17.00
CA VAL A 38 14.23 15.74 -17.85
C VAL A 38 15.40 16.65 -18.20
N ALA A 39 15.57 16.96 -19.47
CA ALA A 39 16.59 17.91 -19.94
C ALA A 39 16.16 19.36 -19.68
N PRO A 40 17.10 20.30 -19.46
CA PRO A 40 16.79 21.73 -19.40
C PRO A 40 16.09 22.21 -20.69
N MET A 41 15.10 23.10 -20.54
CA MET A 41 14.36 23.69 -21.66
C MET A 41 15.20 24.71 -22.45
N GLY A 42 16.25 25.24 -21.84
CA GLY A 42 17.20 26.21 -22.38
C GLY A 42 18.51 26.20 -21.60
N GLU A 43 19.50 26.96 -22.07
CA GLU A 43 20.82 27.08 -21.42
C GLU A 43 20.87 28.16 -20.31
N ASP A 44 19.75 28.76 -19.98
CA ASP A 44 19.64 29.75 -18.92
C ASP A 44 19.55 29.12 -17.51
N ALA A 45 19.86 29.93 -16.51
CA ALA A 45 19.88 29.48 -15.11
C ALA A 45 18.50 29.05 -14.58
N ASP A 46 17.41 29.64 -15.10
CA ASP A 46 16.04 29.31 -14.67
C ASP A 46 15.64 27.92 -15.19
N SER A 47 15.99 27.61 -16.44
CA SER A 47 15.84 26.28 -17.03
C SER A 47 16.58 25.19 -16.24
N ALA A 48 17.82 25.47 -15.81
CA ALA A 48 18.58 24.55 -14.96
C ALA A 48 17.95 24.36 -13.57
N ALA A 49 17.50 25.46 -12.95
CA ALA A 49 16.84 25.43 -11.65
C ALA A 49 15.52 24.65 -11.69
N PHE A 50 14.72 24.84 -12.73
CA PHE A 50 13.47 24.10 -12.94
C PHE A 50 13.72 22.60 -13.08
N THR A 51 14.69 22.19 -13.91
CA THR A 51 15.06 20.77 -14.06
C THR A 51 15.49 20.15 -12.74
N ALA A 52 16.32 20.84 -11.95
CA ALA A 52 16.73 20.36 -10.63
C ALA A 52 15.56 20.21 -9.66
N ALA A 53 14.64 21.19 -9.64
CA ALA A 53 13.43 21.12 -8.82
C ALA A 53 12.53 19.95 -9.23
N LEU A 54 12.34 19.73 -10.53
CA LEU A 54 11.53 18.63 -11.05
C LEU A 54 12.11 17.26 -10.66
N ALA A 55 13.43 17.08 -10.78
CA ALA A 55 14.09 15.85 -10.36
C ALA A 55 13.95 15.60 -8.85
N ALA A 56 14.10 16.65 -8.03
CA ALA A 56 13.92 16.54 -6.57
C ALA A 56 12.47 16.17 -6.20
N VAL A 57 11.47 16.81 -6.82
CA VAL A 57 10.05 16.49 -6.61
C VAL A 57 9.73 15.08 -7.10
N GLY A 58 10.29 14.67 -8.25
CA GLY A 58 10.16 13.32 -8.78
C GLY A 58 10.67 12.26 -7.81
N ALA A 59 11.86 12.45 -7.26
CA ALA A 59 12.42 11.57 -6.24
C ALA A 59 11.56 11.51 -4.97
N ALA A 60 11.08 12.67 -4.50
CA ALA A 60 10.19 12.74 -3.33
C ALA A 60 8.86 12.01 -3.57
N TYR A 61 8.27 12.13 -4.75
CA TYR A 61 7.06 11.42 -5.14
C TYR A 61 7.26 9.89 -5.13
N VAL A 62 8.37 9.42 -5.72
CA VAL A 62 8.70 7.98 -5.74
C VAL A 62 8.91 7.42 -4.33
N SER A 63 9.62 8.15 -3.47
CA SER A 63 9.79 7.78 -2.06
C SER A 63 8.45 7.67 -1.33
N THR A 64 7.61 8.70 -1.47
CA THR A 64 6.29 8.76 -0.82
C THR A 64 5.37 7.63 -1.29
N ALA A 65 5.40 7.31 -2.59
CA ALA A 65 4.64 6.19 -3.12
C ALA A 65 5.12 4.84 -2.57
N GLY A 66 6.43 4.68 -2.39
CA GLY A 66 7.02 3.50 -1.73
C GLY A 66 6.56 3.35 -0.28
N GLU A 67 6.60 4.44 0.50
CA GLU A 67 6.12 4.46 1.88
C GLU A 67 4.61 4.14 1.96
N HIS A 68 3.81 4.70 1.06
CA HIS A 68 2.39 4.40 0.97
C HIS A 68 2.15 2.91 0.67
N ALA A 69 2.89 2.35 -0.27
CA ALA A 69 2.74 0.94 -0.62
C ALA A 69 3.12 0.03 0.56
N ALA A 70 4.19 0.33 1.27
CA ALA A 70 4.59 -0.39 2.47
C ALA A 70 3.52 -0.31 3.58
N ALA A 71 2.97 0.88 3.85
CA ALA A 71 1.92 1.06 4.84
C ALA A 71 0.64 0.28 4.49
N ARG A 72 0.26 0.23 3.21
CA ARG A 72 -0.88 -0.57 2.74
C ARG A 72 -0.63 -2.08 2.85
N GLY A 73 0.58 -2.54 2.59
CA GLY A 73 0.98 -3.92 2.83
C GLY A 73 0.85 -4.33 4.30
N VAL A 74 1.42 -3.54 5.21
CA VAL A 74 1.31 -3.82 6.65
C VAL A 74 -0.14 -3.79 7.15
N PHE A 75 -0.96 -2.88 6.62
CA PHE A 75 -2.39 -2.83 6.96
C PHE A 75 -3.14 -4.08 6.50
N SER A 76 -2.88 -4.55 5.28
CA SER A 76 -3.41 -5.79 4.71
C SER A 76 -3.03 -7.01 5.58
N ASP A 77 -1.75 -7.15 5.91
CA ASP A 77 -1.27 -8.21 6.82
C ASP A 77 -1.97 -8.16 8.20
N ALA A 78 -2.13 -6.96 8.77
CA ALA A 78 -2.80 -6.78 10.05
C ALA A 78 -4.29 -7.18 9.98
N GLN A 79 -4.99 -6.87 8.89
CA GLN A 79 -6.37 -7.31 8.67
C GLN A 79 -6.45 -8.83 8.59
N SER A 80 -5.53 -9.48 7.87
CA SER A 80 -5.47 -10.94 7.76
C SER A 80 -5.30 -11.63 9.12
N VAL A 81 -4.35 -11.14 9.95
CA VAL A 81 -4.11 -11.65 11.31
C VAL A 81 -5.32 -11.43 12.23
N ALA A 82 -5.94 -10.25 12.17
CA ALA A 82 -7.11 -9.93 12.99
C ALA A 82 -8.29 -10.87 12.69
N VAL A 83 -8.54 -11.16 11.40
CA VAL A 83 -9.60 -12.09 10.99
C VAL A 83 -9.29 -13.51 11.45
N ALA A 84 -8.06 -13.99 11.24
CA ALA A 84 -7.65 -15.33 11.68
C ALA A 84 -7.81 -15.52 13.20
N THR A 85 -7.46 -14.49 13.98
CA THR A 85 -7.61 -14.48 15.43
C THR A 85 -9.09 -14.51 15.83
N THR A 86 -9.93 -13.74 15.15
CA THR A 86 -11.38 -13.67 15.40
C THR A 86 -12.06 -15.01 15.12
N VAL A 87 -11.75 -15.63 13.97
CA VAL A 87 -12.26 -16.97 13.59
C VAL A 87 -11.83 -18.02 14.62
N SER A 88 -10.56 -18.02 15.01
CA SER A 88 -10.04 -18.96 16.02
C SER A 88 -10.73 -18.81 17.36
N SER A 89 -10.95 -17.56 17.80
CA SER A 89 -11.60 -17.26 19.09
C SER A 89 -13.05 -17.73 19.13
N GLU A 90 -13.81 -17.49 18.06
CA GLU A 90 -15.20 -17.95 17.98
C GLU A 90 -15.31 -19.47 17.84
N ALA A 91 -14.36 -20.12 17.17
CA ALA A 91 -14.29 -21.58 17.14
C ALA A 91 -14.07 -22.17 18.54
N MET A 92 -13.14 -21.61 19.32
CA MET A 92 -12.88 -22.02 20.71
C MET A 92 -14.11 -21.79 21.60
N ARG A 93 -14.76 -20.63 21.47
CA ARG A 93 -15.98 -20.29 22.20
C ARG A 93 -17.13 -21.26 21.88
N ALA A 94 -17.34 -21.54 20.59
CA ALA A 94 -18.36 -22.49 20.15
C ALA A 94 -18.09 -23.89 20.71
N ALA A 95 -16.84 -24.36 20.68
CA ALA A 95 -16.44 -25.66 21.22
C ALA A 95 -16.68 -25.75 22.74
N ALA A 96 -16.37 -24.68 23.48
CA ALA A 96 -16.59 -24.61 24.93
C ALA A 96 -18.08 -24.67 25.31
N LEU A 97 -18.97 -24.13 24.47
CA LEU A 97 -20.42 -24.13 24.70
C LEU A 97 -21.11 -25.45 24.31
N THR A 98 -20.44 -26.31 23.52
CA THR A 98 -20.89 -27.68 23.20
C THR A 98 -20.41 -28.73 24.19
N ARG A 99 -19.68 -28.33 25.23
CA ARG A 99 -19.23 -29.20 26.32
C ARG A 99 -20.12 -29.02 27.55
#